data_AF-A0A6N7BL44-F1
#
_entry.id   AF-A0A6N7BL44-F1
#
_cell.length_a   1.000
_cell.length_b   1.000
_cell.length_c   1.000
_cell.angle_alpha   90.00
_cell.angle_beta   90.00
_cell.angle_gamma   90.00
#
_symmetry.space_group_name_H-M   'P 1'
#
loop_
_entity.id
_entity.type
_entity.pdbx_description
1 polymer ?
#
loop_
_entity_poly.entity_id
_entity_poly.type
_entity_poly.pdbx_seq_one_letter_code
_entity_poly.pdbx_strand_id
1 'polypeptide(L)'
;MPRPKKYRKVKCSPSAYYFKPRAISLSSLEEIILEPDELESLRLADFLALSHEKSAEQMKISRATFGRIVEKARWKVVDAILNGKAIKISDELPQLLKNKTTECDECKSCSKKKTGNKDGQCINCKKLSTRSTK
;
A
#
# COMPACT_ATOMS: atom_id res chain seq x y z
N MET A 1 -7.93 18.28 7.28
CA MET A 1 -7.56 16.88 7.58
C MET A 1 -7.23 16.14 6.28
N PRO A 2 -6.14 15.36 6.20
CA PRO A 2 -5.84 14.59 5.00
C PRO A 2 -6.92 13.53 4.77
N ARG A 3 -7.49 13.50 3.57
CA ARG A 3 -8.51 12.52 3.19
C ARG A 3 -7.88 11.11 3.24
N PRO A 4 -8.52 10.12 3.89
CA PRO A 4 -8.03 8.74 3.88
C PRO A 4 -7.83 8.25 2.44
N LYS A 5 -6.67 7.66 2.15
CA LYS A 5 -6.41 7.07 0.84
C LYS A 5 -7.42 5.93 0.62
N LYS A 6 -8.23 6.02 -0.43
CA LYS A 6 -9.12 4.92 -0.83
C LYS A 6 -8.26 3.72 -1.24
N TYR A 7 -8.68 2.52 -0.85
CA TYR A 7 -8.11 1.29 -1.38
C TYR A 7 -8.29 1.23 -2.88
N ARG A 8 -7.20 0.92 -3.60
CA ARG A 8 -7.19 0.76 -5.05
C ARG A 8 -6.95 -0.69 -5.38
N LYS A 9 -7.50 -1.15 -6.52
CA LYS A 9 -7.32 -2.54 -6.96
C LYS A 9 -6.04 -2.64 -7.77
N VAL A 10 -5.05 -3.34 -7.22
CA VAL A 10 -3.77 -3.66 -7.88
C VAL A 10 -3.79 -5.15 -8.25
N LYS A 11 -3.37 -5.48 -9.47
CA LYS A 11 -3.31 -6.86 -9.98
C LYS A 11 -1.90 -7.25 -10.47
N CYS A 12 -1.00 -6.29 -10.61
CA CYS A 12 0.36 -6.53 -11.05
C CYS A 12 1.16 -7.28 -9.99
N SER A 13 1.91 -8.30 -10.42
CA SER A 13 2.91 -9.01 -9.64
C SER A 13 4.22 -9.03 -10.45
N PRO A 14 5.16 -8.11 -10.17
CA PRO A 14 6.43 -8.09 -10.87
C PRO A 14 7.31 -9.27 -10.42
N SER A 15 8.19 -9.75 -11.30
CA SER A 15 9.16 -10.79 -10.96
C SER A 15 10.32 -10.28 -10.10
N ALA A 16 10.61 -8.98 -10.18
CA ALA A 16 11.62 -8.29 -9.40
C ALA A 16 11.05 -6.99 -8.83
N TYR A 17 11.35 -6.74 -7.56
CA TYR A 17 10.91 -5.54 -6.84
C TYR A 17 11.99 -4.47 -6.74
N TYR A 18 13.16 -4.72 -7.32
CA TYR A 18 14.30 -3.83 -7.18
C TYR A 18 15.08 -3.78 -8.49
N PHE A 19 15.25 -2.57 -9.03
CA PHE A 19 15.99 -2.30 -10.25
C PHE A 19 17.08 -1.27 -9.95
N LYS A 20 18.30 -1.53 -10.43
CA LYS A 20 19.42 -0.61 -10.23
C LYS A 20 20.33 -0.55 -11.46
N PRO A 21 20.99 0.59 -11.72
CA PRO A 21 22.08 0.67 -12.67
C PRO A 21 23.18 -0.36 -12.40
N ARG A 22 23.79 -0.82 -13.49
CA ARG A 22 24.88 -1.79 -13.45
C ARG A 22 26.14 -1.15 -12.83
N ALA A 23 26.92 -1.95 -12.11
CA ALA A 23 28.24 -1.61 -11.56
C ALA A 23 28.30 -0.53 -10.47
N ILE A 24 27.16 -0.08 -9.92
CA ILE A 24 27.13 0.85 -8.79
C ILE A 24 26.51 0.15 -7.55
N SER A 25 27.12 0.34 -6.38
CA SER A 25 26.67 -0.21 -5.09
C SER A 25 25.41 0.47 -4.59
N LEU A 26 24.44 -0.30 -4.09
CA LEU A 26 23.16 0.24 -3.59
C LEU A 26 23.31 1.31 -2.51
N SER A 27 24.30 1.16 -1.63
CA SER A 27 24.58 2.10 -0.53
C SER A 27 24.92 3.52 -0.99
N SER A 28 25.30 3.71 -2.25
CA SER A 28 25.66 5.02 -2.81
C SER A 28 24.64 5.56 -3.81
N LEU A 29 23.50 4.87 -4.01
CA LEU A 29 22.44 5.35 -4.90
C LEU A 29 21.31 5.98 -4.13
N GLU A 30 20.74 7.02 -4.72
CA GLU A 30 19.40 7.46 -4.37
C GLU A 30 18.38 6.42 -4.82
N GLU A 31 17.39 6.16 -3.96
CA GLU A 31 16.28 5.26 -4.25
C GLU A 31 15.01 6.05 -4.55
N ILE A 32 14.30 5.65 -5.61
CA ILE A 32 12.93 6.07 -5.86
C ILE A 32 11.99 4.91 -5.54
N ILE A 33 11.02 5.19 -4.69
CA ILE A 33 9.98 4.24 -4.34
C ILE A 33 8.82 4.37 -5.33
N LEU A 34 8.51 3.29 -6.04
CA LEU A 34 7.34 3.16 -6.88
C LEU A 34 6.24 2.44 -6.09
N GLU A 35 5.10 3.11 -5.91
CA GLU A 35 3.96 2.54 -5.18
C GLU A 35 3.26 1.45 -6.03
N PRO A 36 2.57 0.47 -5.42
CA PRO A 36 1.83 -0.55 -6.16
C PRO A 36 0.80 0.04 -7.13
N ASP A 37 0.17 1.14 -6.70
CA ASP A 37 -0.81 1.89 -7.51
C ASP A 37 -0.17 2.57 -8.73
N GLU A 38 1.08 3.02 -8.59
CA GLU A 38 1.86 3.65 -9.66
C GLU A 38 2.33 2.60 -10.65
N LEU A 39 2.72 1.41 -10.18
CA LEU A 39 3.08 0.29 -11.06
C LEU A 39 1.87 -0.24 -11.84
N GLU A 40 0.72 -0.42 -11.19
CA GLU A 40 -0.50 -0.87 -11.89
C GLU A 40 -0.91 0.15 -12.95
N SER A 41 -0.79 1.45 -12.67
CA SER A 41 -1.19 2.48 -13.62
C SER A 41 -0.31 2.48 -14.88
N LEU A 42 1.01 2.30 -14.73
CA LEU A 42 1.93 2.08 -15.86
C LEU A 42 1.57 0.80 -16.62
N ARG A 43 1.24 -0.29 -15.92
CA ARG A 43 0.82 -1.55 -16.57
C ARG A 43 -0.43 -1.36 -17.43
N LEU A 44 -1.46 -0.68 -16.90
CA LEU A 44 -2.73 -0.50 -17.61
C LEU A 44 -2.61 0.50 -18.76
N ALA A 45 -1.99 1.66 -18.51
CA ALA A 45 -1.91 2.74 -19.50
C ALA A 45 -0.82 2.51 -20.54
N ASP A 46 0.40 2.15 -20.11
CA ASP A 46 1.57 2.13 -20.99
C ASP A 46 1.86 0.74 -21.55
N PHE A 47 1.71 -0.32 -20.75
CA PHE A 47 1.97 -1.69 -21.23
C PHE A 47 0.77 -2.32 -21.96
N LEU A 48 -0.45 -2.17 -21.43
CA LEU A 48 -1.68 -2.70 -22.05
C LEU A 48 -2.37 -1.70 -22.99
N ALA A 49 -1.84 -0.48 -23.10
CA ALA A 49 -2.37 0.59 -23.95
C ALA A 49 -3.88 0.87 -23.76
N LEU A 50 -4.39 0.72 -22.53
CA LEU A 50 -5.80 0.97 -22.22
C LEU A 50 -6.08 2.47 -22.06
N SER A 51 -7.29 2.89 -22.44
CA SER A 51 -7.74 4.26 -22.19
C SER A 51 -7.80 4.58 -20.69
N HIS A 52 -7.55 5.83 -20.33
CA HIS A 52 -7.57 6.27 -18.92
C HIS A 52 -8.91 5.99 -18.22
N GLU A 53 -10.02 5.96 -18.97
CA GLU A 53 -11.33 5.60 -18.44
C GLU A 53 -11.41 4.13 -18.04
N LYS A 54 -11.04 3.22 -18.96
CA LYS A 54 -11.02 1.78 -18.69
C LYS A 54 -10.05 1.42 -17.57
N SER A 55 -8.87 2.06 -17.55
CA SER A 55 -7.87 1.82 -16.51
C SER A 55 -8.34 2.31 -15.14
N ALA A 56 -9.01 3.47 -15.07
CA ALA A 56 -9.60 4.00 -13.85
C ALA A 56 -10.71 3.10 -13.31
N GLU A 57 -11.55 2.55 -14.20
CA GLU A 57 -12.59 1.57 -13.85
C GLU A 57 -11.99 0.30 -13.25
N GLN A 58 -10.94 -0.26 -13.86
CA GLN A 58 -10.26 -1.46 -13.35
C GLN A 58 -9.65 -1.25 -11.96
N MET A 59 -9.11 -0.05 -11.68
CA MET A 59 -8.56 0.34 -10.39
C MET A 59 -9.61 0.81 -9.38
N LYS A 60 -10.88 0.96 -9.79
CA LYS A 60 -12.00 1.52 -8.99
C LYS A 60 -11.77 2.94 -8.49
N ILE A 61 -11.19 3.80 -9.34
CA ILE A 61 -10.92 5.21 -9.04
C ILE A 61 -11.50 6.13 -10.12
N SER A 62 -11.53 7.45 -9.86
CA SER A 62 -11.95 8.40 -10.89
C SER A 62 -10.87 8.58 -11.96
N ARG A 63 -11.28 8.87 -13.20
CA ARG A 63 -10.40 9.17 -14.34
C ARG A 63 -9.33 10.22 -13.98
N ALA A 64 -9.73 11.30 -13.29
CA ALA A 64 -8.81 12.35 -12.86
C ALA A 64 -7.77 11.85 -11.85
N THR A 65 -8.15 10.94 -10.94
CA THR A 65 -7.21 10.33 -9.98
C THR A 65 -6.23 9.42 -10.72
N PHE A 66 -6.71 8.63 -11.67
CA PHE A 66 -5.86 7.76 -12.49
C PHE A 66 -4.81 8.56 -13.25
N GLY A 67 -5.22 9.64 -13.94
CA GLY A 67 -4.30 10.51 -14.68
C GLY A 67 -3.15 11.04 -13.80
N ARG A 68 -3.45 11.53 -12.60
CA ARG A 68 -2.43 12.01 -11.65
C ARG A 68 -1.47 10.91 -11.19
N ILE A 69 -1.96 9.68 -11.03
CA ILE A 69 -1.12 8.55 -10.62
C ILE A 69 -0.18 8.15 -11.77
N VAL A 70 -0.68 8.04 -12.99
CA VAL A 70 0.15 7.72 -14.18
C VAL A 70 1.22 8.78 -14.40
N GLU A 71 0.85 10.06 -14.35
CA GLU A 71 1.80 11.16 -14.54
C GLU A 71 2.93 11.11 -13.51
N LYS A 72 2.59 10.91 -12.23
CA LYS A 72 3.57 10.77 -11.16
C LYS A 72 4.44 9.53 -11.33
N ALA A 73 3.86 8.40 -11.76
CA ALA A 73 4.59 7.16 -12.00
C ALA A 73 5.61 7.32 -13.14
N ARG A 74 5.19 7.93 -14.26
CA ARG A 74 6.07 8.23 -15.40
C ARG A 74 7.20 9.16 -15.00
N TRP A 75 6.92 10.23 -14.26
CA TRP A 75 7.96 11.14 -13.78
C TRP A 75 9.01 10.40 -12.94
N LYS A 76 8.59 9.55 -11.99
CA LYS A 76 9.50 8.75 -11.16
C LYS A 76 10.39 7.83 -11.98
N VAL A 77 9.80 7.14 -12.97
CA VAL A 77 10.56 6.24 -13.85
C VAL A 77 11.59 7.03 -14.67
N VAL A 78 11.19 8.17 -15.23
CA VAL A 78 12.09 9.05 -15.99
C VAL A 78 13.19 9.63 -15.09
N ASP A 79 12.87 10.09 -13.89
CA ASP A 79 13.85 10.58 -12.91
C ASP A 79 14.89 9.50 -12.58
N ALA A 80 14.45 8.26 -12.37
CA ALA A 80 15.37 7.15 -12.09
C ALA A 80 16.30 6.84 -13.26
N ILE A 81 15.77 6.87 -14.49
CA ILE A 81 16.57 6.59 -15.69
C ILE A 81 17.57 7.71 -15.96
N LEU A 82 17.15 8.97 -15.88
CA LEU A 82 18.00 10.13 -16.20
C LEU A 82 19.07 10.36 -15.14
N ASN A 83 18.74 10.21 -13.86
CA ASN A 83 19.65 10.48 -12.75
C ASN A 83 20.34 9.23 -12.21
N GLY A 84 20.17 8.07 -12.86
CA GLY A 84 20.82 6.82 -12.46
C GLY A 84 20.43 6.34 -11.06
N LYS A 85 19.17 6.54 -10.66
CA LYS A 85 18.66 6.14 -9.34
C LYS A 85 18.20 4.69 -9.35
N ALA A 86 18.18 4.07 -8.19
CA ALA A 86 17.56 2.76 -8.02
C ALA A 86 16.03 2.90 -7.95
N ILE A 87 15.30 1.98 -8.57
CA ILE A 87 13.84 1.89 -8.45
C ILE A 87 13.51 0.73 -7.53
N LYS A 88 12.86 1.05 -6.41
CA LYS A 88 12.31 0.08 -5.47
C LYS A 88 10.80 0.07 -5.61
N ILE A 89 10.23 -1.09 -5.90
CA ILE A 89 8.78 -1.29 -5.89
C ILE A 89 8.37 -1.65 -4.47
N SER A 90 7.45 -0.89 -3.89
CA SER A 90 6.91 -1.19 -2.57
C SER A 90 6.09 -2.47 -2.62
N ASP A 91 6.44 -3.46 -1.79
CA ASP A 91 5.61 -4.63 -1.49
C ASP A 91 4.44 -4.33 -0.55
N GLU A 92 4.47 -3.14 0.06
CA GLU A 92 3.46 -2.74 1.02
C GLU A 92 2.16 -2.36 0.28
N LEU A 93 1.15 -3.24 0.35
CA LEU A 93 -0.24 -2.84 0.15
C LEU A 93 -0.53 -1.60 1.02
N PRO A 94 -1.29 -0.60 0.51
CA PRO A 94 -1.61 0.61 1.27
C PRO A 94 -2.04 0.25 2.70
N GLN A 95 -1.26 0.70 3.68
CA GLN A 95 -1.25 0.25 5.07
C GLN A 95 -2.60 0.42 5.80
N LEU A 96 -3.55 -0.45 5.54
CA LEU A 96 -4.76 -0.60 6.37
C LEU A 96 -4.98 -2.05 6.85
N LEU A 97 -3.96 -2.90 6.70
CA LEU A 97 -3.93 -4.24 7.28
C LEU A 97 -2.77 -4.39 8.28
N LYS A 98 -2.42 -3.33 9.02
CA LYS A 98 -1.81 -3.54 10.34
C LYS A 98 -2.93 -3.87 11.30
N ASN A 99 -3.42 -5.09 11.23
CA ASN A 99 -4.17 -5.68 12.33
C ASN A 99 -3.21 -5.66 13.53
N LYS A 100 -3.23 -4.58 14.33
CA LYS A 100 -2.64 -4.60 15.66
C LYS A 100 -3.43 -5.65 16.44
N THR A 101 -2.91 -6.87 16.47
CA THR A 101 -3.22 -7.84 17.52
C THR A 101 -2.79 -7.18 18.83
N THR A 102 -3.73 -6.52 19.50
CA THR A 102 -3.53 -6.14 20.88
C THR A 102 -3.63 -7.44 21.67
N GLU A 103 -2.50 -7.90 22.19
CA GLU A 103 -2.45 -8.97 23.18
C GLU A 103 -3.36 -8.58 24.36
N CYS A 104 -4.10 -9.56 24.89
CA CYS A 104 -4.96 -9.35 26.04
C CYS A 104 -4.09 -9.50 27.29
N ASP A 105 -3.84 -8.42 28.04
CA ASP A 105 -2.92 -8.43 29.21
C ASP A 105 -3.27 -9.50 30.27
N GLU A 106 -4.53 -9.91 30.38
CA GLU A 106 -4.97 -10.93 31.35
C GLU A 106 -4.99 -12.37 30.82
N CYS A 107 -4.95 -12.58 29.50
CA CYS A 107 -5.16 -13.90 28.91
C CYS A 107 -4.07 -14.14 27.84
N LYS A 108 -2.83 -14.46 28.29
CA LYS A 108 -1.60 -14.63 27.47
C LYS A 108 -1.67 -15.71 26.35
N SER A 109 -2.84 -16.29 26.08
CA SER A 109 -3.05 -17.32 25.06
C SER A 109 -4.26 -17.09 24.14
N CYS A 110 -4.93 -15.92 24.21
CA CYS A 110 -6.16 -15.71 23.44
C CYS A 110 -6.00 -14.68 22.30
N SER A 111 -6.04 -15.16 21.04
CA SER A 111 -5.96 -14.31 19.85
C SER A 111 -7.28 -13.57 19.58
N LYS A 112 -7.42 -12.31 20.02
CA LYS A 112 -8.57 -11.47 19.64
C LYS A 112 -8.38 -10.91 18.22
N LYS A 113 -9.27 -11.24 17.29
CA LYS A 113 -9.46 -10.47 16.05
C LYS A 113 -10.30 -9.24 16.39
N LYS A 114 -9.80 -8.03 16.12
CA LYS A 114 -10.64 -6.82 16.17
C LYS A 114 -11.54 -6.80 14.92
N THR A 115 -12.69 -7.46 14.97
CA THR A 115 -13.80 -7.11 14.07
C THR A 115 -14.43 -5.84 14.63
N GLY A 116 -14.48 -4.78 13.82
CA GLY A 116 -15.01 -3.49 14.23
C GLY A 116 -16.48 -3.61 14.67
N ASN A 117 -16.68 -3.69 15.98
CA ASN A 117 -17.90 -3.27 16.66
C ASN A 117 -17.54 -2.90 18.10
N LYS A 118 -18.23 -1.89 18.65
CA LYS A 118 -17.80 -1.09 19.82
C LYS A 118 -17.82 -1.80 21.18
N ASP A 119 -18.05 -3.11 21.26
CA ASP A 119 -18.02 -3.88 22.50
C ASP A 119 -17.05 -5.06 22.38
N GLY A 120 -15.76 -4.77 22.63
CA GLY A 120 -14.67 -5.74 22.53
C GLY A 120 -14.66 -6.76 23.66
N GLN A 121 -15.61 -7.70 23.69
CA GLN A 121 -15.57 -8.83 24.63
C GLN A 121 -14.73 -9.99 24.08
N CYS A 122 -13.87 -10.54 24.94
CA CYS A 122 -13.17 -11.79 24.67
C CYS A 122 -14.15 -12.95 24.74
N ILE A 123 -14.19 -13.84 23.74
CA ILE A 123 -14.99 -15.08 23.80
C ILE A 123 -14.58 -15.98 24.98
N ASN A 124 -13.34 -15.86 25.46
CA ASN A 124 -12.80 -16.75 26.50
C ASN A 124 -12.64 -16.11 27.89
N CYS A 125 -12.66 -14.79 28.00
CA CYS A 125 -12.52 -14.10 29.29
C CYS A 125 -13.84 -13.36 29.59
N LYS A 126 -14.82 -14.08 30.17
CA LYS A 126 -16.06 -13.51 30.71
C LYS A 126 -15.79 -12.74 32.01
N LYS A 127 -15.08 -11.61 31.93
CA LYS A 127 -15.12 -10.61 33.01
C LYS A 127 -15.53 -9.28 32.41
N LEU A 128 -16.74 -8.85 32.77
CA LEU A 128 -17.17 -7.48 32.53
C LEU A 128 -16.15 -6.57 33.22
N SER A 129 -15.46 -5.73 32.46
CA SER A 129 -14.69 -4.65 33.06
C SER A 129 -15.69 -3.68 33.70
N THR A 130 -15.91 -3.80 35.01
CA THR A 130 -16.54 -2.75 35.79
C THR A 130 -15.66 -1.52 35.70
N ARG A 131 -16.20 -0.44 35.11
CA ARG A 131 -15.62 0.90 35.16
C ARG A 131 -15.35 1.24 36.62
N SER A 132 -14.11 1.57 36.95
CA SER A 132 -13.82 2.32 38.19
C SER A 132 -13.20 3.64 37.79
N THR A 133 -14.03 4.67 37.83
CA THR A 133 -13.63 6.07 37.93
C THR A 133 -12.74 6.27 39.14
N LYS A 134 -11.61 6.95 38.95
CA LYS A 134 -10.95 7.77 39.96
C LYS A 134 -10.36 8.98 39.27
#